data_AF-A0A0U5EQI3-F1
#
_entry.id   AF-A0A0U5EQI3-F1
#
_cell.length_a   1.000
_cell.length_b   1.000
_cell.length_c   1.000
_cell.angle_alpha   90.00
_cell.angle_beta   90.00
_cell.angle_gamma   90.00
#
_symmetry.space_group_name_H-M   'P 1'
#
loop_
_entity.id
_entity.type
_entity.pdbx_description
1 polymer ?
#
loop_
_entity_poly.entity_id
_entity_poly.type
_entity_poly.pdbx_seq_one_letter_code
_entity_poly.pdbx_strand_id
1 'polypeptide(L)'
;MTPLTHADIIRLRLELKKAEQLYQSHAHLASQREECEKMIGRLQEEVEIDPYHLPEQDSLPEPHKQPLRQQQLQELKRKKQEIDLLLDESEDLSEEELRLKQQALLTCIWTVYPSYQQEWENRWKDYQISLTLEEQFLDLKQFTKDLSNHLHYAIQHRQTIKGIGILNYILGTSPNLVIEKQLLTCHQAIQRFLPRLQTLSQQTAGMHHQIVLKDFLPFLEQLKKQCQTPWSFKHLDTVFTDAHKQLVHFHQIIEQDLSQLQRRSNELKQQLNDWLQQI
;
A
#
# COMPACT_ATOMS: atom_id res chain seq x y z
N MET A 1 -8.86 -33.66 21.07
CA MET A 1 -7.99 -32.95 20.11
C MET A 1 -6.86 -33.88 19.74
N THR A 2 -6.63 -34.11 18.46
CA THR A 2 -5.48 -34.87 17.97
C THR A 2 -4.20 -34.09 18.25
N PRO A 3 -3.14 -34.72 18.78
CA PRO A 3 -1.87 -34.04 19.03
C PRO A 3 -1.24 -33.62 17.70
N LEU A 4 -0.72 -32.38 17.65
CA LEU A 4 0.04 -31.89 16.50
C LEU A 4 1.37 -32.65 16.38
N THR A 5 1.82 -32.86 15.14
CA THR A 5 3.00 -33.66 14.82
C THR A 5 3.97 -32.91 13.90
N HIS A 6 5.18 -33.45 13.73
CA HIS A 6 6.13 -32.91 12.76
C HIS A 6 5.59 -32.92 11.32
N ALA A 7 4.71 -33.87 10.97
CA ALA A 7 4.06 -33.89 9.67
C ALA A 7 3.14 -32.67 9.45
N ASP A 8 2.49 -32.17 10.52
CA ASP A 8 1.68 -30.95 10.46
C ASP A 8 2.54 -29.71 10.18
N ILE A 9 3.76 -29.65 10.74
CA ILE A 9 4.72 -28.57 10.47
C ILE A 9 5.09 -28.55 8.98
N ILE A 10 5.44 -29.72 8.42
CA ILE A 10 5.80 -29.83 6.99
C ILE A 10 4.63 -29.37 6.11
N ARG A 11 3.40 -29.83 6.41
CA ARG A 11 2.20 -29.42 5.66
C ARG A 11 2.01 -27.90 5.70
N LEU A 12 1.99 -27.31 6.89
CA LEU A 12 1.76 -25.86 7.07
C LEU A 12 2.86 -25.02 6.41
N ARG A 13 4.11 -25.50 6.41
CA ARG A 13 5.22 -24.83 5.72
C ARG A 13 5.03 -24.82 4.20
N LEU A 14 4.59 -25.95 3.62
CA LEU A 14 4.31 -26.03 2.19
C LEU A 14 3.13 -25.14 1.79
N GLU A 15 2.08 -25.11 2.60
CA GLU A 15 0.92 -24.24 2.40
C GLU A 15 1.31 -22.76 2.45
N LEU A 16 2.10 -22.35 3.46
CA LEU A 16 2.62 -20.98 3.56
C LEU A 16 3.46 -20.62 2.34
N LYS A 17 4.41 -21.48 1.95
CA LYS A 17 5.27 -21.24 0.78
C LYS A 17 4.47 -21.11 -0.52
N LYS A 18 3.46 -21.97 -0.73
CA LYS A 18 2.57 -21.88 -1.91
C LYS A 18 1.82 -20.53 -1.91
N ALA A 19 1.27 -20.15 -0.76
CA ALA A 19 0.54 -18.89 -0.61
C ALA A 19 1.45 -17.66 -0.86
N GLU A 20 2.66 -17.65 -0.31
CA GLU A 20 3.63 -16.58 -0.55
C GLU A 20 4.00 -16.44 -2.03
N GLN A 21 4.21 -17.56 -2.73
CA GLN A 21 4.52 -17.57 -4.16
C GLN A 21 3.36 -17.03 -5.01
N LEU A 22 2.12 -17.47 -4.73
CA LEU A 22 0.93 -16.97 -5.41
C LEU A 22 0.73 -15.47 -5.16
N TYR A 23 0.83 -15.03 -3.91
CA TYR A 23 0.71 -13.61 -3.56
C TYR A 23 1.75 -12.73 -4.28
N GLN A 24 3.02 -13.15 -4.30
CA GLN A 24 4.08 -12.41 -4.99
C GLN A 24 3.95 -12.42 -6.51
N SER A 25 3.36 -13.47 -7.08
CA SER A 25 3.21 -13.62 -8.53
C SER A 25 1.92 -13.01 -9.07
N HIS A 26 0.96 -12.61 -8.23
CA HIS A 26 -0.36 -12.11 -8.64
C HIS A 26 -0.29 -11.05 -9.73
N ALA A 27 0.49 -9.98 -9.53
CA ALA A 27 0.62 -8.90 -10.52
C ALA A 27 1.23 -9.39 -11.85
N HIS A 28 2.18 -10.33 -11.77
CA HIS A 28 2.79 -10.93 -12.95
C HIS A 28 1.79 -11.85 -13.69
N LEU A 29 1.03 -12.67 -12.97
CA LEU A 29 -0.02 -13.52 -13.50
C LEU A 29 -1.12 -12.69 -14.18
N ALA A 30 -1.53 -11.58 -13.57
CA ALA A 30 -2.51 -10.65 -14.14
C ALA A 30 -2.01 -10.05 -15.47
N SER A 31 -0.74 -9.64 -15.53
CA SER A 31 -0.11 -9.17 -16.77
C SER A 31 -0.03 -10.28 -17.83
N GLN A 32 0.36 -11.50 -17.44
CA GLN A 32 0.41 -12.64 -18.37
C GLN A 32 -0.97 -13.01 -18.91
N ARG A 33 -2.02 -12.91 -18.07
CA ARG A 33 -3.40 -13.11 -18.48
C ARG A 33 -3.80 -12.10 -19.56
N GLU A 34 -3.51 -10.82 -19.34
CA GLU A 34 -3.81 -9.75 -20.31
C GLU A 34 -3.07 -9.97 -21.64
N GLU A 35 -1.81 -10.39 -21.59
CA GLU A 35 -1.04 -10.76 -22.79
C GLU A 35 -1.67 -11.96 -23.52
N CYS A 36 -2.06 -13.00 -22.79
CA CYS A 36 -2.74 -14.16 -23.39
C CYS A 36 -4.07 -13.76 -24.02
N GLU A 37 -4.86 -12.90 -23.38
CA GLU A 37 -6.12 -12.38 -23.94
C GLU A 37 -5.89 -11.58 -25.22
N LYS A 38 -4.86 -10.73 -25.26
CA LYS A 38 -4.47 -9.99 -26.48
C LYS A 38 -4.03 -10.93 -27.61
N MET A 39 -3.22 -11.94 -27.31
CA MET A 39 -2.76 -12.91 -28.30
C MET A 39 -3.91 -13.78 -28.82
N ILE A 40 -4.81 -14.21 -27.92
CA ILE A 40 -6.03 -14.94 -28.28
C ILE A 40 -6.89 -14.08 -29.21
N GLY A 41 -7.15 -12.81 -28.87
CA GLY A 41 -7.92 -11.90 -29.72
C GLY A 41 -7.33 -11.75 -31.12
N ARG A 42 -6.01 -11.52 -31.23
CA ARG A 42 -5.31 -11.44 -32.53
C ARG A 42 -5.38 -12.75 -33.32
N LEU A 43 -5.14 -13.89 -32.68
CA LEU A 43 -5.20 -15.20 -33.35
C LEU A 43 -6.63 -15.58 -33.74
N GLN A 44 -7.63 -15.18 -32.96
CA GLN A 44 -9.04 -15.33 -33.32
C GLN A 44 -9.37 -14.46 -34.53
N GLU A 45 -8.98 -13.19 -34.55
CA GLU A 45 -9.11 -12.33 -35.72
C GLU A 45 -8.41 -12.94 -36.94
N GLU A 46 -7.17 -13.41 -36.82
CA GLU A 46 -6.42 -14.06 -37.92
C GLU A 46 -7.02 -15.39 -38.41
N VAL A 47 -7.83 -16.06 -37.58
CA VAL A 47 -8.55 -17.30 -37.92
C VAL A 47 -9.96 -17.00 -38.44
N GLU A 48 -10.58 -15.91 -37.96
CA GLU A 48 -11.91 -15.42 -38.33
C GLU A 48 -11.89 -14.41 -39.48
N ILE A 49 -10.71 -14.04 -40.04
CA ILE A 49 -10.63 -13.40 -41.36
C ILE A 49 -11.34 -14.33 -42.35
N ASP A 50 -12.54 -13.88 -42.64
CA ASP A 50 -13.59 -14.54 -43.38
C ASP A 50 -13.10 -14.85 -44.82
N PRO A 51 -13.23 -16.11 -45.31
CA PRO A 51 -13.01 -16.44 -46.71
C PRO A 51 -13.91 -15.66 -47.68
N TYR A 52 -14.92 -14.93 -47.17
CA TYR A 52 -15.91 -14.22 -47.96
C TYR A 52 -15.56 -12.74 -48.28
N HIS A 53 -14.36 -12.27 -47.92
CA HIS A 53 -13.83 -10.96 -48.34
C HIS A 53 -12.45 -11.07 -49.01
N LEU A 54 -12.41 -11.74 -50.18
CA LEU A 54 -11.35 -11.53 -51.16
C LEU A 54 -11.99 -10.93 -52.43
N PRO A 55 -11.64 -9.69 -52.84
CA PRO A 55 -11.66 -9.37 -54.26
C PRO A 55 -10.68 -10.33 -54.95
N GLU A 56 -11.13 -10.96 -56.04
CA GLU A 56 -10.35 -11.88 -56.86
C GLU A 56 -8.90 -11.40 -57.05
N GLN A 57 -7.93 -12.08 -56.41
CA GLN A 57 -6.54 -12.18 -56.87
C GLN A 57 -5.75 -13.25 -56.08
N ASP A 58 -5.48 -14.35 -56.77
CA ASP A 58 -4.36 -15.32 -56.61
C ASP A 58 -3.57 -15.33 -55.30
N SER A 59 -4.18 -15.81 -54.22
CA SER A 59 -3.47 -16.32 -53.04
C SER A 59 -4.35 -17.35 -52.34
N LEU A 60 -4.24 -18.61 -52.72
CA LEU A 60 -4.78 -19.73 -51.93
C LEU A 60 -4.25 -19.59 -50.49
N PRO A 61 -5.10 -19.54 -49.45
CA PRO A 61 -4.61 -19.63 -48.07
C PRO A 61 -3.92 -20.99 -47.91
N GLU A 62 -2.63 -20.99 -47.58
CA GLU A 62 -1.85 -22.22 -47.41
C GLU A 62 -2.55 -23.15 -46.39
N PRO A 63 -3.02 -24.34 -46.79
CA PRO A 63 -3.83 -25.23 -45.94
C PRO A 63 -3.05 -25.78 -44.72
N HIS A 64 -1.73 -25.62 -44.70
CA HIS A 64 -0.86 -26.07 -43.63
C HIS A 64 -0.77 -25.10 -42.42
N LYS A 65 -1.20 -23.83 -42.57
CA LYS A 65 -1.10 -22.82 -41.49
C LYS A 65 -2.31 -22.78 -40.55
N GLN A 66 -3.51 -23.15 -41.03
CA GLN A 66 -4.73 -23.21 -40.22
C GLN A 66 -4.68 -24.19 -39.03
N PRO A 67 -4.25 -25.46 -39.19
CA PRO A 67 -4.19 -26.39 -38.06
C PRO A 67 -3.15 -25.98 -37.02
N LEU A 68 -2.03 -25.39 -37.44
CA LEU A 68 -1.00 -24.87 -36.53
C LEU A 68 -1.51 -23.69 -35.70
N ARG A 69 -2.23 -22.75 -36.31
CA ARG A 69 -2.86 -21.61 -35.60
C ARG A 69 -3.95 -22.06 -34.64
N GLN A 70 -4.74 -23.07 -35.00
CA GLN A 70 -5.74 -23.67 -34.10
C GLN A 70 -5.08 -24.36 -32.89
N GLN A 71 -3.97 -25.06 -33.09
CA GLN A 71 -3.19 -25.64 -31.98
C GLN A 71 -2.62 -24.56 -31.07
N GLN A 72 -2.00 -23.52 -31.63
CA GLN A 72 -1.52 -22.36 -30.86
C GLN A 72 -2.64 -21.66 -30.08
N LEU A 73 -3.81 -21.52 -30.68
CA LEU A 73 -4.99 -20.95 -30.01
C LEU A 73 -5.47 -21.85 -28.85
N GLN A 74 -5.48 -23.17 -29.02
CA GLN A 74 -5.83 -24.11 -27.95
C GLN A 74 -4.81 -24.06 -26.80
N GLU A 75 -3.52 -24.01 -27.12
CA GLU A 75 -2.45 -23.88 -26.11
C GLU A 75 -2.58 -22.57 -25.32
N LEU A 76 -2.81 -21.45 -26.00
CA LEU A 76 -3.03 -20.16 -25.36
C LEU A 76 -4.29 -20.13 -24.50
N LYS A 77 -5.39 -20.75 -24.96
CA LYS A 77 -6.61 -20.88 -24.16
C LYS A 77 -6.39 -21.73 -22.91
N ARG A 78 -5.65 -22.84 -23.02
CA ARG A 78 -5.29 -23.68 -21.86
C ARG A 78 -4.40 -22.91 -20.89
N LYS A 79 -3.38 -22.23 -21.39
CA LYS A 79 -2.48 -21.39 -20.58
C LYS A 79 -3.26 -20.28 -19.87
N LYS A 80 -4.20 -19.63 -20.55
CA LYS A 80 -5.08 -18.63 -19.93
C LYS A 80 -5.90 -19.25 -18.79
N GLN A 81 -6.53 -20.41 -19.02
CA GLN A 81 -7.28 -21.11 -17.98
C GLN A 81 -6.41 -21.49 -16.78
N GLU A 82 -5.18 -21.95 -17.00
CA GLU A 82 -4.22 -22.23 -15.93
C GLU A 82 -3.90 -20.96 -15.12
N ILE A 83 -3.72 -19.81 -15.80
CA ILE A 83 -3.49 -18.51 -15.14
C ILE A 83 -4.74 -18.04 -14.39
N ASP A 84 -5.93 -18.16 -14.98
CA ASP A 84 -7.20 -17.78 -14.34
C ASP A 84 -7.39 -18.56 -13.02
N LEU A 85 -7.12 -19.88 -13.02
CA LEU A 85 -7.18 -20.69 -11.79
C LEU A 85 -6.18 -20.22 -10.70
N LEU A 86 -4.96 -19.85 -11.09
CA LEU A 86 -3.97 -19.35 -10.14
C LEU A 86 -4.31 -17.94 -9.63
N LEU A 87 -4.94 -17.12 -10.48
CA LEU A 87 -5.44 -15.82 -10.09
C LEU A 87 -6.60 -15.96 -9.10
N ASP A 88 -7.56 -16.85 -9.36
CA ASP A 88 -8.66 -17.18 -8.45
C ASP A 88 -8.10 -17.64 -7.08
N GLU A 89 -7.10 -18.53 -7.08
CA GLU A 89 -6.43 -18.97 -5.83
C GLU A 89 -5.70 -17.83 -5.08
N SER A 90 -5.35 -16.75 -5.78
CA SER A 90 -4.62 -15.62 -5.22
C SER A 90 -5.51 -14.43 -4.83
N GLU A 91 -6.74 -14.34 -5.33
CA GLU A 91 -7.68 -13.26 -4.98
C GLU A 91 -8.04 -13.27 -3.49
N ASP A 92 -8.10 -14.45 -2.89
CA ASP A 92 -8.34 -14.60 -1.46
C ASP A 92 -7.12 -14.20 -0.61
N LEU A 93 -5.91 -14.23 -1.18
CA LEU A 93 -4.67 -14.03 -0.43
C LEU A 93 -4.43 -12.54 -0.14
N SER A 94 -4.45 -12.21 1.16
CA SER A 94 -3.99 -10.91 1.68
C SER A 94 -2.74 -11.06 2.54
N GLU A 95 -2.06 -9.94 2.82
CA GLU A 95 -0.95 -9.93 3.79
C GLU A 95 -1.40 -10.43 5.18
N GLU A 96 -2.64 -10.12 5.57
CA GLU A 96 -3.23 -10.61 6.81
C GLU A 96 -3.40 -12.14 6.80
N GLU A 97 -3.84 -12.73 5.69
CA GLU A 97 -3.95 -14.18 5.57
C GLU A 97 -2.58 -14.88 5.61
N LEU A 98 -1.59 -14.32 4.93
CA LEU A 98 -0.21 -14.83 5.01
C LEU A 98 0.30 -14.78 6.46
N ARG A 99 0.01 -13.69 7.18
CA ARG A 99 0.34 -13.55 8.60
C ARG A 99 -0.35 -14.61 9.47
N LEU A 100 -1.63 -14.90 9.21
CA LEU A 100 -2.38 -15.95 9.93
C LEU A 100 -1.80 -17.35 9.67
N LYS A 101 -1.46 -17.66 8.41
CA LYS A 101 -0.79 -18.93 8.06
C LYS A 101 0.57 -19.06 8.75
N GLN A 102 1.34 -17.97 8.81
CA GLN A 102 2.63 -17.94 9.50
C GLN A 102 2.48 -18.11 11.01
N GLN A 103 1.48 -17.48 11.62
CA GLN A 103 1.16 -17.66 13.04
C GLN A 103 0.71 -19.10 13.35
N ALA A 104 -0.07 -19.72 12.48
CA ALA A 104 -0.49 -21.11 12.62
C ALA A 104 0.70 -22.08 12.57
N LEU A 105 1.64 -21.86 11.64
CA LEU A 105 2.89 -22.62 11.55
C LEU A 105 3.73 -22.46 12.83
N LEU A 106 3.91 -21.24 13.32
CA LEU A 106 4.65 -20.97 14.57
C LEU A 106 4.02 -21.66 15.76
N THR A 107 2.70 -21.57 15.91
CA THR A 107 1.95 -22.22 17.00
C THR A 107 2.14 -23.75 16.95
N CYS A 108 2.12 -24.32 15.74
CA CYS A 108 2.38 -25.74 15.54
C CYS A 108 3.81 -26.13 15.95
N ILE A 109 4.81 -25.36 15.50
CA ILE A 109 6.22 -25.57 15.87
C ILE A 109 6.41 -25.50 17.38
N TRP A 110 5.86 -24.50 18.06
CA TRP A 110 5.98 -24.36 19.52
C TRP A 110 5.27 -25.47 20.28
N THR A 111 4.17 -26.02 19.73
CA THR A 111 3.48 -27.16 20.33
C THR A 111 4.30 -28.45 20.22
N VAL A 112 4.95 -28.68 19.07
CA VAL A 112 5.75 -29.89 18.82
C VAL A 112 7.16 -29.79 19.41
N TYR A 113 7.74 -28.59 19.43
CA TYR A 113 9.08 -28.26 19.92
C TYR A 113 9.07 -27.05 20.87
N PRO A 114 8.61 -27.23 22.12
CA PRO A 114 8.47 -26.12 23.08
C PRO A 114 9.78 -25.39 23.38
N SER A 115 10.93 -26.05 23.21
CA SER A 115 12.25 -25.44 23.42
C SER A 115 12.51 -24.22 22.52
N TYR A 116 11.89 -24.15 21.34
CA TYR A 116 12.05 -23.00 20.44
C TYR A 116 11.14 -21.82 20.79
N GLN A 117 10.11 -22.02 21.61
CA GLN A 117 9.17 -20.95 21.94
C GLN A 117 9.85 -19.79 22.63
N GLN A 118 10.69 -20.08 23.63
CA GLN A 118 11.36 -19.04 24.42
C GLN A 118 12.27 -18.14 23.59
N GLU A 119 12.89 -18.68 22.54
CA GLU A 119 13.77 -17.92 21.63
C GLU A 119 12.97 -17.04 20.65
N TRP A 120 11.87 -17.58 20.11
CA TRP A 120 11.17 -16.97 18.98
C TRP A 120 9.91 -16.18 19.34
N GLU A 121 9.30 -16.42 20.50
CA GLU A 121 8.06 -15.73 20.88
C GLU A 121 8.26 -14.22 20.97
N ASN A 122 9.37 -13.75 21.54
CA ASN A 122 9.66 -12.33 21.65
C ASN A 122 9.98 -11.71 20.28
N ARG A 123 10.76 -12.39 19.44
CA ARG A 123 11.07 -11.92 18.07
C ARG A 123 9.83 -11.84 17.20
N TRP A 124 8.92 -12.80 17.35
CA TRP A 124 7.64 -12.80 16.66
C TRP A 124 6.74 -11.64 17.11
N LYS A 125 6.65 -11.40 18.42
CA LYS A 125 5.93 -10.23 18.95
C LYS A 125 6.51 -8.92 18.43
N ASP A 126 7.84 -8.79 18.45
CA ASP A 126 8.54 -7.62 17.90
C ASP A 126 8.26 -7.42 16.40
N TYR A 127 8.21 -8.52 15.63
CA TYR A 127 7.89 -8.47 14.21
C TYR A 127 6.45 -8.01 13.96
N GLN A 128 5.48 -8.58 14.69
CA GLN A 128 4.08 -8.17 14.59
C GLN A 128 3.89 -6.69 14.97
N ILE A 129 4.53 -6.24 16.04
CA ILE A 129 4.52 -4.83 16.45
C ILE A 129 5.12 -3.96 15.36
N SER A 130 6.25 -4.36 14.78
CA SER A 130 6.91 -3.59 13.71
C SER A 130 6.02 -3.43 12.48
N LEU A 131 5.32 -4.48 12.06
CA LEU A 131 4.36 -4.43 10.94
C LEU A 131 3.19 -3.50 11.24
N THR A 132 2.58 -3.61 12.41
CA THR A 132 1.46 -2.73 12.80
C THR A 132 1.91 -1.27 12.89
N LEU A 133 3.10 -1.00 13.42
CA LEU A 133 3.65 0.35 13.46
C LEU A 133 3.96 0.87 12.06
N GLU A 134 4.44 0.02 11.14
CA GLU A 134 4.70 0.41 9.75
C GLU A 134 3.43 0.93 9.06
N GLU A 135 2.32 0.19 9.13
CA GLU A 135 1.02 0.61 8.60
C GLU A 135 0.56 1.95 9.20
N GLN A 136 0.67 2.09 10.53
CA GLN A 136 0.28 3.31 11.22
C GLN A 136 1.17 4.51 10.85
N PHE A 137 2.47 4.29 10.60
CA PHE A 137 3.39 5.33 10.15
C PHE A 137 3.20 5.70 8.67
N LEU A 138 2.78 4.76 7.82
CA LEU A 138 2.36 5.04 6.45
C LEU A 138 1.14 5.96 6.42
N ASP A 139 0.12 5.65 7.22
CA ASP A 139 -1.06 6.50 7.38
C ASP A 139 -0.68 7.90 7.91
N LEU A 140 0.19 7.96 8.91
CA LEU A 140 0.70 9.21 9.48
C LEU A 140 1.46 10.05 8.46
N LYS A 141 2.30 9.40 7.63
CA LYS A 141 3.06 10.03 6.55
C LYS A 141 2.11 10.67 5.54
N GLN A 142 1.11 9.92 5.08
CA GLN A 142 0.14 10.39 4.10
C GLN A 142 -0.71 11.55 4.66
N PHE A 143 -1.21 11.41 5.89
CA PHE A 143 -1.92 12.47 6.60
C PHE A 143 -1.10 13.77 6.68
N THR A 144 0.17 13.66 7.09
CA THR A 144 1.06 14.83 7.24
C THR A 144 1.30 15.52 5.90
N LYS A 145 1.48 14.73 4.83
CA LYS A 145 1.63 15.25 3.46
C LYS A 145 0.38 15.99 3.00
N ASP A 146 -0.80 15.41 3.19
CA ASP A 146 -2.06 16.02 2.78
C ASP A 146 -2.34 17.32 3.53
N LEU A 147 -2.07 17.33 4.84
CA LEU A 147 -2.18 18.53 5.65
C LEU A 147 -1.21 19.63 5.20
N SER A 148 0.04 19.25 4.87
CA SER A 148 1.03 20.16 4.30
C SER A 148 0.54 20.73 2.96
N ASN A 149 -0.03 19.91 2.09
CA ASN A 149 -0.55 20.34 0.79
C ASN A 149 -1.69 21.34 0.94
N HIS A 150 -2.63 21.10 1.86
CA HIS A 150 -3.74 22.03 2.13
C HIS A 150 -3.24 23.39 2.62
N LEU A 151 -2.28 23.40 3.56
CA LEU A 151 -1.68 24.65 4.04
C LEU A 151 -0.86 25.35 2.95
N HIS A 152 -0.09 24.60 2.16
CA HIS A 152 0.66 25.15 1.04
C HIS A 152 -0.29 25.84 0.05
N TYR A 153 -1.41 25.21 -0.29
CA TYR A 153 -2.40 25.76 -1.20
C TYR A 153 -3.02 27.05 -0.66
N ALA A 154 -3.34 27.11 0.65
CA ALA A 154 -3.80 28.35 1.29
C ALA A 154 -2.76 29.48 1.20
N ILE A 155 -1.48 29.17 1.44
CA ILE A 155 -0.37 30.14 1.34
C ILE A 155 -0.17 30.62 -0.11
N GLN A 156 -0.23 29.72 -1.09
CA GLN A 156 -0.13 30.06 -2.51
C GLN A 156 -1.25 31.01 -2.95
N HIS A 157 -2.50 30.73 -2.58
CA HIS A 157 -3.62 31.63 -2.90
C HIS A 157 -3.42 33.02 -2.33
N ARG A 158 -2.88 33.13 -1.11
CA ARG A 158 -2.48 34.43 -0.54
C ARG A 158 -1.43 35.14 -1.38
N GLN A 159 -0.43 34.42 -1.91
CA GLN A 159 0.61 35.03 -2.75
C GLN A 159 0.03 35.54 -4.07
N THR A 160 -0.92 34.81 -4.65
CA THR A 160 -1.65 35.22 -5.85
C THR A 160 -2.45 36.51 -5.61
N ILE A 161 -3.14 36.64 -4.46
CA ILE A 161 -3.83 37.89 -4.08
C ILE A 161 -2.85 39.06 -4.02
N LYS A 162 -1.66 38.85 -3.44
CA LYS A 162 -0.62 39.89 -3.33
C LYS A 162 -0.05 40.31 -4.70
N GLY A 163 0.07 39.37 -5.65
CA GLY A 163 0.68 39.62 -6.96
C GLY A 163 -0.27 40.18 -8.02
N ILE A 164 -1.54 39.77 -8.02
CA ILE A 164 -2.51 40.07 -9.09
C ILE A 164 -3.60 41.06 -8.62
N GLY A 165 -3.69 41.31 -7.31
CA GLY A 165 -4.67 42.26 -6.74
C GLY A 165 -6.12 41.80 -6.92
N ILE A 166 -7.04 42.76 -7.07
CA ILE A 166 -8.49 42.55 -7.10
C ILE A 166 -8.96 41.75 -8.34
N LEU A 167 -8.13 41.57 -9.36
CA LEU A 167 -8.54 40.95 -10.63
C LEU A 167 -9.04 39.50 -10.47
N ASN A 168 -8.60 38.76 -9.44
CA ASN A 168 -9.13 37.42 -9.15
C ASN A 168 -10.61 37.41 -8.73
N TYR A 169 -11.10 38.50 -8.13
CA TYR A 169 -12.52 38.62 -7.78
C TYR A 169 -13.42 38.77 -9.01
N ILE A 170 -12.86 39.20 -10.15
CA ILE A 170 -13.60 39.40 -11.41
C ILE A 170 -13.95 38.06 -12.07
N LEU A 171 -13.18 37.00 -11.81
CA LEU A 171 -13.43 35.64 -12.33
C LEU A 171 -14.34 34.79 -11.41
N GLY A 172 -14.98 35.41 -10.41
CA GLY A 172 -16.00 34.75 -9.58
C GLY A 172 -15.48 33.78 -8.52
N THR A 173 -14.16 33.58 -8.40
CA THR A 173 -13.55 32.76 -7.34
C THR A 173 -12.97 33.67 -6.27
N SER A 174 -13.58 33.72 -5.09
CA SER A 174 -13.04 34.49 -3.95
C SER A 174 -11.85 33.75 -3.34
N PRO A 175 -10.61 34.28 -3.44
CA PRO A 175 -9.44 33.63 -2.88
C PRO A 175 -9.54 33.45 -1.35
N ASN A 176 -10.27 34.34 -0.69
CA ASN A 176 -10.55 34.24 0.74
C ASN A 176 -11.39 33.00 1.08
N LEU A 177 -12.41 32.70 0.27
CA LEU A 177 -13.22 31.48 0.45
C LEU A 177 -12.39 30.22 0.22
N VAL A 178 -11.44 30.26 -0.73
CA VAL A 178 -10.53 29.13 -0.97
C VAL A 178 -9.64 28.90 0.24
N ILE A 179 -8.99 29.96 0.76
CA ILE A 179 -8.15 29.88 1.96
C ILE A 179 -8.97 29.34 3.13
N GLU A 180 -10.15 29.89 3.40
CA GLU A 180 -11.03 29.46 4.47
C GLU A 180 -11.41 27.97 4.34
N LYS A 181 -11.76 27.52 3.13
CA LYS A 181 -12.04 26.11 2.86
C LYS A 181 -10.84 25.22 3.16
N GLN A 182 -9.62 25.61 2.77
CA GLN A 182 -8.43 24.83 3.06
C GLN A 182 -8.14 24.74 4.57
N LEU A 183 -8.26 25.84 5.30
CA LEU A 183 -8.06 25.86 6.75
C LEU A 183 -9.13 25.02 7.47
N LEU A 184 -10.38 25.07 7.01
CA LEU A 184 -11.45 24.21 7.51
C LEU A 184 -11.16 22.72 7.25
N THR A 185 -10.68 22.37 6.05
CA THR A 185 -10.26 21.00 5.72
C THR A 185 -9.12 20.54 6.63
N CYS A 186 -8.10 21.39 6.86
CA CYS A 186 -7.02 21.10 7.80
C CYS A 186 -7.56 20.82 9.21
N HIS A 187 -8.45 21.69 9.70
CA HIS A 187 -9.09 21.53 11.00
C HIS A 187 -9.83 20.19 11.13
N GLN A 188 -10.66 19.85 10.15
CA GLN A 188 -11.44 18.60 10.15
C GLN A 188 -10.54 17.37 10.05
N ALA A 189 -9.51 17.42 9.21
CA ALA A 189 -8.53 16.35 9.08
C ALA A 189 -7.80 16.09 10.41
N ILE A 190 -7.29 17.14 11.05
CA ILE A 190 -6.61 17.03 12.36
C ILE A 190 -7.59 16.51 13.42
N GLN A 191 -8.82 17.01 13.47
CA GLN A 191 -9.82 16.54 14.43
C GLN A 191 -10.12 15.05 14.32
N ARG A 192 -10.19 14.52 13.09
CA ARG A 192 -10.42 13.09 12.85
C ARG A 192 -9.20 12.24 13.18
N PHE A 193 -8.00 12.75 12.93
CA PHE A 193 -6.77 11.99 13.08
C PHE A 193 -6.19 11.99 14.51
N LEU A 194 -6.43 13.04 15.29
CA LEU A 194 -5.91 13.19 16.66
C LEU A 194 -6.14 11.97 17.57
N PRO A 195 -7.34 11.37 17.66
CA PRO A 195 -7.55 10.20 18.50
C PRO A 195 -6.67 9.01 18.12
N ARG A 196 -6.45 8.81 16.80
CA ARG A 196 -5.57 7.74 16.31
C ARG A 196 -4.12 7.99 16.69
N LEU A 197 -3.68 9.25 16.58
CA LEU A 197 -2.32 9.64 16.96
C LEU A 197 -2.07 9.49 18.47
N GLN A 198 -3.07 9.76 19.30
CA GLN A 198 -2.99 9.54 20.75
C GLN A 198 -2.85 8.05 21.09
N THR A 199 -3.63 7.18 20.43
CA THR A 199 -3.48 5.72 20.57
C THR A 199 -2.09 5.25 20.13
N LEU A 200 -1.59 5.73 18.98
CA LEU A 200 -0.25 5.40 18.49
C LEU A 200 0.84 5.83 19.48
N SER A 201 0.72 7.02 20.07
CA SER A 201 1.66 7.52 21.09
C SER A 201 1.68 6.66 22.35
N GLN A 202 0.54 6.08 22.74
CA GLN A 202 0.46 5.15 23.87
C GLN A 202 1.06 3.77 23.52
N GLN A 203 0.81 3.28 22.31
CA GLN A 203 1.34 1.99 21.83
C GLN A 203 2.86 1.99 21.67
N THR A 204 3.43 3.15 21.34
CA THR A 204 4.88 3.35 21.18
C THR A 204 5.58 3.77 22.47
N ALA A 205 4.91 3.74 23.62
CA ALA A 205 5.49 4.16 24.89
C ALA A 205 6.76 3.35 25.23
N GLY A 206 7.88 4.05 25.44
CA GLY A 206 9.19 3.43 25.70
C GLY A 206 9.95 2.99 24.44
N MET A 207 9.42 3.24 23.24
CA MET A 207 10.10 3.00 21.96
C MET A 207 10.75 4.28 21.42
N HIS A 208 11.77 4.13 20.56
CA HIS A 208 12.47 5.26 19.94
C HIS A 208 11.52 6.24 19.21
N HIS A 209 10.53 5.67 18.51
CA HIS A 209 9.51 6.40 17.74
C HIS A 209 8.61 7.32 18.58
N GLN A 210 8.56 7.13 19.91
CA GLN A 210 7.78 7.97 20.80
C GLN A 210 8.21 9.44 20.77
N ILE A 211 9.50 9.70 20.52
CA ILE A 211 10.08 11.05 20.55
C ILE A 211 9.39 11.95 19.52
N VAL A 212 9.20 11.45 18.31
CA VAL A 212 8.57 12.19 17.20
C VAL A 212 7.12 12.51 17.52
N LEU A 213 6.38 11.53 18.04
CA LEU A 213 4.96 11.66 18.34
C LEU A 213 4.71 12.62 19.52
N LYS A 214 5.65 12.69 20.46
CA LYS A 214 5.58 13.58 21.63
C LYS A 214 5.55 15.06 21.24
N ASP A 215 6.31 15.43 20.20
CA ASP A 215 6.34 16.80 19.70
C ASP A 215 5.25 17.06 18.65
N PHE A 216 4.86 16.02 17.89
CA PHE A 216 3.87 16.16 16.83
C PHE A 216 2.43 16.36 17.36
N LEU A 217 2.05 15.66 18.43
CA LEU A 217 0.74 15.81 19.08
C LEU A 217 0.42 17.26 19.50
N PRO A 218 1.23 17.93 20.35
CA PRO A 218 0.95 19.30 20.78
C PRO A 218 0.98 20.28 19.60
N PHE A 219 1.84 20.04 18.60
CA PHE A 219 1.85 20.81 17.37
C PHE A 219 0.52 20.72 16.62
N LEU A 220 -0.02 19.51 16.40
CA LEU A 220 -1.31 19.34 15.73
C LEU A 220 -2.47 19.93 16.53
N GLU A 221 -2.45 19.82 17.85
CA GLU A 221 -3.46 20.46 18.70
C GLU A 221 -3.44 21.99 18.57
N GLN A 222 -2.24 22.58 18.53
CA GLN A 222 -2.09 24.02 18.30
C GLN A 222 -2.54 24.39 16.89
N LEU A 223 -2.11 23.67 15.87
CA LEU A 223 -2.50 23.93 14.48
C LEU A 223 -4.01 23.83 14.29
N LYS A 224 -4.67 22.82 14.90
CA LYS A 224 -6.12 22.68 14.92
C LYS A 224 -6.81 23.94 15.44
N LYS A 225 -6.30 24.52 16.54
CA LYS A 225 -6.82 25.77 17.12
C LYS A 225 -6.62 26.94 16.16
N GLN A 226 -5.43 27.08 15.57
CA GLN A 226 -5.12 28.16 14.62
C GLN A 226 -6.04 28.10 13.38
N CYS A 227 -6.32 26.90 12.85
CA CYS A 227 -7.23 26.73 11.73
C CYS A 227 -8.69 27.14 12.01
N GLN A 228 -9.11 27.19 13.27
CA GLN A 228 -10.47 27.65 13.66
C GLN A 228 -10.54 29.15 13.93
N THR A 229 -9.40 29.78 14.25
CA THR A 229 -9.38 31.20 14.55
C THR A 229 -9.57 32.04 13.27
N PRO A 230 -10.21 33.22 13.37
CA PRO A 230 -10.23 34.18 12.28
C PRO A 230 -8.80 34.46 11.81
N TRP A 231 -8.56 34.23 10.52
CA TRP A 231 -7.25 34.41 9.93
C TRP A 231 -7.09 35.81 9.33
N SER A 232 -5.84 36.24 9.21
CA SER A 232 -5.44 37.47 8.51
C SER A 232 -4.24 37.18 7.61
N PHE A 233 -3.89 38.09 6.72
CA PHE A 233 -2.69 37.91 5.89
C PHE A 233 -1.41 37.76 6.72
N LYS A 234 -1.29 38.51 7.82
CA LYS A 234 -0.16 38.34 8.77
C LYS A 234 -0.16 36.94 9.38
N HIS A 235 -1.34 36.41 9.72
CA HIS A 235 -1.49 35.05 10.26
C HIS A 235 -1.02 34.00 9.24
N LEU A 236 -1.40 34.12 7.97
CA LEU A 236 -0.94 33.23 6.89
C LEU A 236 0.57 33.28 6.66
N ASP A 237 1.13 34.49 6.65
CA ASP A 237 2.55 34.72 6.36
C ASP A 237 3.50 34.25 7.45
N THR A 238 3.00 34.19 8.68
CA THR A 238 3.80 33.81 9.85
C THR A 238 3.39 32.41 10.31
N VAL A 239 2.28 32.31 11.03
CA VAL A 239 1.82 31.08 11.69
C VAL A 239 1.65 29.93 10.70
N PHE A 240 0.91 30.11 9.60
CA PHE A 240 0.65 29.00 8.67
C PHE A 240 1.86 28.66 7.79
N THR A 241 2.69 29.64 7.45
CA THR A 241 3.97 29.40 6.75
C THR A 241 4.94 28.61 7.64
N ASP A 242 5.02 28.93 8.93
CA ASP A 242 5.84 28.19 9.88
C ASP A 242 5.26 26.80 10.18
N ALA A 243 3.93 26.68 10.31
CA ALA A 243 3.27 25.39 10.45
C ALA A 243 3.50 24.49 9.23
N HIS A 244 3.48 25.03 8.02
CA HIS A 244 3.83 24.29 6.80
C HIS A 244 5.28 23.77 6.85
N LYS A 245 6.24 24.61 7.24
CA LYS A 245 7.65 24.17 7.40
C LYS A 245 7.78 23.06 8.44
N GLN A 246 7.07 23.19 9.57
CA GLN A 246 7.07 22.16 10.60
C GLN A 246 6.44 20.86 10.11
N LEU A 247 5.35 20.89 9.35
CA LEU A 247 4.77 19.69 8.73
C LEU A 247 5.72 19.01 7.75
N VAL A 248 6.43 19.78 6.92
CA VAL A 248 7.46 19.24 6.04
C VAL A 248 8.58 18.57 6.84
N HIS A 249 9.00 19.17 7.95
CA HIS A 249 9.99 18.59 8.84
C HIS A 249 9.51 17.29 9.51
N PHE A 250 8.28 17.28 10.06
CA PHE A 250 7.68 16.08 10.63
C PHE A 250 7.52 14.98 9.57
N HIS A 251 7.13 15.32 8.35
CA HIS A 251 7.03 14.36 7.24
C HIS A 251 8.38 13.67 6.99
N GLN A 252 9.48 14.43 6.96
CA GLN A 252 10.82 13.86 6.78
C GLN A 252 11.23 12.94 7.94
N ILE A 253 10.92 13.32 9.18
CA ILE A 253 11.20 12.47 10.34
C ILE A 253 10.38 11.17 10.28
N ILE A 254 9.08 11.26 9.95
CA ILE A 254 8.21 10.10 9.79
C ILE A 254 8.74 9.18 8.68
N GLU A 255 9.24 9.73 7.57
CA GLU A 255 9.85 8.94 6.50
C GLU A 255 11.10 8.18 6.97
N GLN A 256 11.93 8.82 7.80
CA GLN A 256 13.12 8.18 8.36
C GLN A 256 12.74 7.05 9.32
N ASP A 257 11.78 7.28 10.21
CA ASP A 257 11.27 6.29 11.16
C ASP A 257 10.62 5.10 10.44
N LEU A 258 9.82 5.38 9.41
CA LEU A 258 9.21 4.35 8.57
C LEU A 258 10.28 3.49 7.88
N SER A 259 11.33 4.12 7.36
CA SER A 259 12.45 3.41 6.73
C SER A 259 13.20 2.51 7.73
N GLN A 260 13.31 2.94 8.99
CA GLN A 260 13.91 2.13 10.06
C GLN A 260 13.01 0.94 10.45
N LEU A 261 11.70 1.18 10.58
CA LEU A 261 10.70 0.13 10.85
C LEU A 261 10.71 -0.92 9.75
N GLN A 262 10.74 -0.50 8.48
CA GLN A 262 10.83 -1.40 7.32
C GLN A 262 12.09 -2.25 7.33
N ARG A 263 13.25 -1.67 7.65
CA ARG A 263 14.50 -2.43 7.77
C ARG A 263 14.39 -3.47 8.88
N ARG A 264 13.93 -3.09 10.08
CA ARG A 264 13.76 -4.01 11.21
C ARG A 264 12.75 -5.12 10.90
N SER A 265 11.63 -4.77 10.28
CA SER A 265 10.60 -5.72 9.84
C SER A 265 11.18 -6.74 8.85
N ASN A 266 11.91 -6.28 7.84
CA ASN A 266 12.58 -7.15 6.87
C ASN A 266 13.66 -8.03 7.51
N GLU A 267 14.47 -7.50 8.42
CA GLU A 267 15.47 -8.27 9.16
C GLU A 267 14.82 -9.38 9.99
N LEU A 268 13.75 -9.06 10.74
CA LEU A 268 13.02 -10.06 11.53
C LEU A 268 12.34 -11.11 10.64
N LYS A 269 11.75 -10.69 9.51
CA LYS A 269 11.16 -11.59 8.52
C LYS A 269 12.20 -12.54 7.93
N GLN A 270 13.38 -12.03 7.59
CA GLN A 270 14.46 -12.83 7.04
C GLN A 270 14.98 -13.84 8.08
N GLN A 271 15.25 -13.38 9.30
CA GLN A 271 15.66 -14.29 10.39
C GLN A 271 14.63 -15.39 10.62
N LEU A 272 13.34 -15.04 10.61
CA LEU A 272 12.25 -16.00 10.77
C LEU A 272 12.23 -17.01 9.64
N ASN A 273 12.37 -16.57 8.40
CA ASN A 273 12.40 -17.44 7.23
C ASN A 273 13.61 -18.39 7.25
N ASP A 274 14.79 -17.88 7.62
CA ASP A 274 16.01 -18.69 7.72
C ASP A 274 15.87 -19.77 8.80
N TRP A 275 15.30 -19.41 9.95
CA TRP A 275 15.02 -20.37 11.03
C TRP A 275 13.96 -21.39 10.65
N LEU A 276 12.88 -20.97 9.98
CA LEU A 276 11.84 -21.87 9.48
C LEU A 276 12.39 -22.86 8.44
N GLN A 277 13.49 -22.56 7.75
CA GLN A 277 14.15 -23.50 6.84
C GLN A 277 15.05 -24.52 7.55
N GLN A 278 15.52 -24.21 8.76
CA GLN A 278 16.45 -25.05 9.52
C GLN A 278 15.74 -26.09 10.41
N ILE A 279 14.49 -25.83 10.81
CA ILE A 279 13.63 -26.77 11.55
C ILE A 279 13.03 -27.81 10.61
#